data_AF-A0A382QUB6-F1
#
_entry.id   AF-A0A382QUB6-F1
#
_cell.length_a   1.000
_cell.length_b   1.000
_cell.length_c   1.000
_cell.angle_alpha   90.00
_cell.angle_beta   90.00
_cell.angle_gamma   90.00
#
_symmetry.space_group_name_H-M   'P 1'
#
loop_
_entity.id
_entity.type
_entity.pdbx_description
1 polymer ?
#
loop_
_entity_poly.entity_id
_entity_poly.type
_entity_poly.pdbx_seq_one_letter_code
_entity_poly.pdbx_strand_id
1 'polypeptide(L)'
;MNSPKRILFLDLVLSIFRLNGLLIAEGDSLTEKLGLTHARWKVIGAIALSHAGLTVPGVARVLGQSRQAVQRITDVMVKDGLLVY
;
A
#
# COMPACT_ATOMS: atom_id res chain seq x y z
N MET A 1 1.92 -11.64 -35.08
CA MET A 1 3.37 -11.80 -34.83
C MET A 1 3.73 -11.18 -33.48
N ASN A 2 4.33 -11.95 -32.56
CA ASN A 2 4.67 -11.51 -31.21
C ASN A 2 5.94 -10.66 -31.20
N SER A 3 5.80 -9.34 -31.01
CA SER A 3 6.96 -8.46 -30.87
C SER A 3 7.74 -8.86 -29.61
N PRO A 4 9.06 -9.11 -29.70
CA PRO A 4 9.89 -9.44 -28.54
C PRO A 4 9.75 -8.43 -27.39
N LYS A 5 9.54 -7.15 -27.72
CA LYS A 5 9.28 -6.08 -26.74
C LYS A 5 8.02 -6.31 -25.91
N ARG A 6 6.96 -6.88 -26.51
CA ARG A 6 5.70 -7.18 -25.81
C ARG A 6 5.89 -8.32 -24.80
N ILE A 7 6.62 -9.37 -25.17
CA ILE A 7 6.89 -10.51 -24.27
C ILE A 7 7.67 -10.03 -23.05
N LEU A 8 8.78 -9.31 -23.27
CA LEU A 8 9.59 -8.74 -22.18
C LEU A 8 8.79 -7.82 -21.25
N PHE A 9 7.93 -6.98 -21.82
CA PHE A 9 7.06 -6.10 -21.02
C PHE A 9 6.10 -6.90 -20.13
N LEU A 10 5.41 -7.91 -20.69
CA LEU A 10 4.48 -8.73 -19.92
C LEU A 10 5.20 -9.56 -18.84
N ASP A 11 6.39 -10.09 -19.15
CA ASP A 11 7.21 -10.82 -18.17
C ASP A 11 7.62 -9.93 -17.00
N LEU A 12 8.01 -8.68 -17.27
CA LEU A 12 8.31 -7.70 -16.23
C LEU A 12 7.07 -7.40 -15.37
N VAL A 13 5.92 -7.12 -16.00
CA VAL A 13 4.67 -6.82 -15.30
C VAL A 13 4.27 -7.99 -14.39
N LEU A 14 4.30 -9.23 -14.88
CA LEU A 14 3.98 -10.41 -14.09
C LEU A 14 4.97 -10.64 -12.95
N SER A 15 6.24 -10.31 -13.16
CA SER A 15 7.27 -10.38 -12.11
C SER A 15 7.05 -9.34 -11.02
N ILE A 16 6.65 -8.12 -11.38
CA ILE A 16 6.27 -7.07 -10.42
C ILE A 16 5.03 -7.49 -9.62
N PHE A 17 4.02 -8.08 -10.26
CA PHE A 17 2.82 -8.56 -9.55
C PHE A 17 3.14 -9.65 -8.54
N ARG A 18 4.00 -10.62 -8.91
CA ARG A 18 4.46 -11.67 -7.99
C ARG A 18 5.26 -11.09 -6.83
N LEU A 19 6.22 -10.21 -7.12
CA LEU A 19 7.01 -9.53 -6.10
C LEU A 19 6.13 -8.73 -5.15
N ASN A 20 5.17 -7.96 -5.69
CA ASN A 20 4.22 -7.22 -4.88
C ASN A 20 3.44 -8.15 -3.95
N GLY A 21 2.91 -9.27 -4.45
CA GLY A 21 2.22 -10.26 -3.60
C GLY A 21 3.09 -10.78 -2.45
N LEU A 22 4.37 -11.07 -2.69
CA LEU A 22 5.31 -11.53 -1.66
C LEU A 22 5.61 -10.44 -0.63
N LEU A 23 5.88 -9.20 -1.07
CA LEU A 23 6.12 -8.07 -0.17
C LEU A 23 4.91 -7.77 0.71
N ILE A 24 3.70 -7.94 0.15
CA ILE A 24 2.45 -7.80 0.89
C ILE A 24 2.36 -8.88 1.98
N ALA A 25 2.55 -10.15 1.62
CA ALA A 25 2.47 -11.25 2.57
C ALA A 25 3.50 -11.11 3.71
N GLU A 26 4.72 -10.69 3.38
CA GLU A 26 5.75 -10.43 4.38
C GLU A 26 5.39 -9.27 5.31
N GLY A 27 4.90 -8.15 4.74
CA GLY A 27 4.45 -7.01 5.55
C GLY A 27 3.27 -7.35 6.46
N ASP A 28 2.32 -8.17 5.97
CA ASP A 28 1.21 -8.68 6.76
C ASP A 28 1.74 -9.56 7.92
N SER A 29 2.68 -10.47 7.65
CA SER A 29 3.28 -11.32 8.69
C SER A 29 4.05 -10.52 9.74
N LEU A 30 4.86 -9.55 9.33
CA LEU A 30 5.63 -8.68 10.23
C LEU A 30 4.72 -7.86 11.17
N THR A 31 3.51 -7.54 10.72
CA THR A 31 2.59 -6.66 11.44
C THR A 31 1.41 -7.40 12.09
N GLU A 32 1.34 -8.72 11.94
CA GLU A 32 0.29 -9.58 12.48
C GLU A 32 0.15 -9.40 14.00
N LYS A 33 1.25 -9.39 14.74
CA LYS A 33 1.27 -9.22 16.20
C LYS A 33 0.77 -7.85 16.67
N LEU A 34 0.74 -6.87 15.77
CA LEU A 34 0.20 -5.53 16.03
C LEU A 34 -1.28 -5.42 15.66
N GLY A 35 -1.91 -6.49 15.19
CA GLY A 35 -3.31 -6.49 14.75
C GLY A 35 -3.57 -5.62 13.51
N LEU A 36 -2.52 -5.32 12.74
CA LEU A 36 -2.63 -4.50 11.53
C LEU A 36 -3.00 -5.38 10.33
N THR A 37 -3.99 -4.93 9.57
CA THR A 37 -4.31 -5.53 8.28
C THR A 37 -3.41 -4.96 7.18
N HIS A 38 -3.41 -5.62 6.02
CA HIS A 38 -2.73 -5.19 4.81
C HIS A 38 -2.81 -3.67 4.54
N ALA A 39 -4.04 -3.14 4.55
CA ALA A 39 -4.27 -1.74 4.24
C ALA A 39 -3.74 -0.81 5.33
N ARG A 40 -3.82 -1.22 6.60
CA ARG A 40 -3.43 -0.38 7.75
C ARG A 40 -1.92 -0.19 7.81
N TRP A 41 -1.14 -1.26 7.70
CA TRP A 41 0.31 -1.11 7.77
C TRP A 41 0.87 -0.35 6.57
N LYS A 42 0.25 -0.44 5.38
CA LYS A 42 0.65 0.37 4.22
C LYS A 42 0.40 1.86 4.43
N VAL A 43 -0.72 2.23 5.05
CA VAL A 43 -0.99 3.62 5.43
C VAL A 43 0.04 4.09 6.45
N ILE A 44 0.31 3.30 7.50
CA ILE A 44 1.33 3.62 8.50
C ILE A 44 2.71 3.76 7.85
N GLY A 45 3.10 2.83 6.98
CA GLY A 45 4.37 2.87 6.26
C GLY A 45 4.51 4.13 5.40
N ALA A 46 3.45 4.52 4.68
CA ALA A 46 3.46 5.76 3.90
C ALA A 46 3.67 7.00 4.79
N ILE A 47 3.00 7.06 5.95
CA ILE A 47 3.15 8.15 6.91
C ILE A 47 4.53 8.12 7.57
N ALA A 48 5.02 6.96 8.00
CA ALA A 48 6.30 6.80 8.67
C ALA A 48 7.50 7.17 7.78
N LEU A 49 7.38 7.02 6.46
CA LEU A 49 8.39 7.41 5.48
C LEU A 49 8.35 8.90 5.11
N SER A 50 7.37 9.65 5.62
CA SER A 50 7.26 11.09 5.37
C SER A 50 7.95 11.91 6.47
N HIS A 51 8.57 13.02 6.09
CA HIS A 51 9.24 13.92 7.05
C HIS A 51 8.26 14.64 8.00
N ALA A 52 7.00 14.75 7.59
CA ALA A 52 5.88 15.29 8.34
C ALA A 52 4.62 14.50 7.93
N GLY A 53 3.62 14.40 8.80
CA GLY A 53 2.40 13.61 8.53
C GLY A 53 1.80 13.85 7.13
N LEU A 54 1.13 12.84 6.59
CA LEU A 54 0.54 12.92 5.24
C LEU A 54 -0.95 13.25 5.30
N THR A 55 -1.39 14.10 4.37
CA THR A 55 -2.81 14.25 4.06
C THR A 55 -3.36 12.97 3.42
N VAL A 56 -4.66 12.72 3.54
CA VAL A 56 -5.33 11.58 2.89
C VAL A 56 -5.04 11.53 1.36
N PRO A 57 -5.13 12.64 0.59
CA PRO A 57 -4.71 12.63 -0.81
C PRO A 57 -3.23 12.33 -1.04
N GLY A 58 -2.36 12.70 -0.09
CA GLY A 58 -0.94 12.37 -0.12
C GLY A 58 -0.70 10.85 -0.01
N VAL A 59 -1.33 10.22 0.98
CA VAL A 59 -1.29 8.75 1.15
C VAL A 59 -1.84 8.04 -0.09
N ALA A 60 -2.95 8.53 -0.66
CA ALA A 60 -3.52 7.98 -1.90
C ALA A 60 -2.54 8.00 -3.07
N ARG A 61 -1.77 9.10 -3.22
CA ARG A 61 -0.74 9.21 -4.26
C ARG A 61 0.41 8.23 -4.03
N VAL A 62 0.91 8.11 -2.80
CA VAL A 62 2.01 7.20 -2.46
C VAL A 62 1.61 5.74 -2.71
N LEU A 63 0.40 5.35 -2.30
CA LEU A 63 -0.07 3.97 -2.42
C LEU A 63 -0.66 3.63 -3.81
N GLY A 64 -0.80 4.60 -4.70
CA GLY A 64 -1.47 4.41 -6.00
C GLY A 64 -2.94 3.98 -5.84
N GLN A 65 -3.63 4.50 -4.82
CA GLN A 65 -5.02 4.18 -4.49
C GLN A 65 -5.94 5.38 -4.73
N SER A 66 -7.25 5.14 -4.82
CA SER A 66 -8.21 6.24 -4.89
C SER A 66 -8.29 6.98 -3.56
N ARG A 67 -8.57 8.29 -3.61
CA ARG A 67 -8.77 9.12 -2.40
C ARG A 67 -9.87 8.55 -1.50
N GLN A 68 -10.96 8.07 -2.10
CA GLN A 68 -12.08 7.49 -1.36
C GLN A 68 -11.68 6.18 -0.65
N ALA A 69 -10.89 5.32 -1.29
CA ALA A 69 -10.42 4.09 -0.66
C ALA A 69 -9.52 4.40 0.54
N VAL A 70 -8.60 5.36 0.39
CA VAL A 70 -7.73 5.80 1.49
C VAL A 70 -8.53 6.47 2.60
N GLN A 71 -9.46 7.39 2.28
CA GLN A 71 -10.30 8.05 3.27
C GLN A 71 -11.06 7.04 4.15
N ARG A 72 -11.68 6.02 3.52
CA ARG A 72 -12.40 4.98 4.26
C ARG A 72 -11.52 4.24 5.26
N ILE A 73 -10.28 3.88 4.87
CA ILE A 73 -9.39 3.15 5.80
C ILE A 73 -8.83 4.08 6.87
N THR A 74 -8.46 5.34 6.53
CA THR A 74 -7.96 6.29 7.53
C THR A 74 -9.04 6.66 8.54
N ASP A 75 -10.30 6.82 8.13
CA ASP A 75 -11.42 7.06 9.05
C ASP A 75 -11.61 5.91 10.05
N VAL A 76 -11.51 4.66 9.59
CA VAL A 76 -11.54 3.49 10.47
C VAL A 76 -10.34 3.50 11.42
N MET A 77 -9.15 3.75 10.91
CA MET A 77 -7.93 3.79 11.73
C MET A 77 -7.96 4.91 12.78
N VAL A 78 -8.57 6.07 12.48
CA VAL A 78 -8.80 7.14 13.46
C VAL A 78 -9.77 6.69 14.54
N LYS A 79 -10.89 6.04 14.17
CA LYS A 79 -11.85 5.47 15.14
C LYS A 79 -11.21 4.42 16.05
N ASP A 80 -10.28 3.64 15.50
CA ASP A 80 -9.55 2.61 16.23
C ASP A 80 -8.35 3.18 17.03
N GLY A 81 -8.14 4.50 17.03
CA GLY A 81 -7.07 5.17 17.77
C GLY A 81 -5.67 4.98 17.19
N LEU A 82 -5.55 4.53 15.94
CA LEU A 82 -4.26 4.31 15.26
C LEU A 82 -3.73 5.56 14.56
N LEU A 83 -4.61 6.49 14.18
CA LEU A 83 -4.26 7.73 13.48
C LEU A 83 -5.00 8.92 14.11
N VAL A 84 -4.48 10.13 13.84
CA VAL A 84 -5.11 11.41 14.18
C VAL A 84 -5.06 12.34 12.97
N TYR A 85 -5.98 13.29 12.92
CA TYR A 85 -6.01 14.37 11.92
C TYR A 85 -5.25 15.60 12.40
#